data_AF-A0A7Y6ZXL6-F1
#
_entry.id   AF-A0A7Y6ZXL6-F1
#
_cell.length_a   1.000
_cell.length_b   1.000
_cell.length_c   1.000
_cell.angle_alpha   90.00
_cell.angle_beta   90.00
_cell.angle_gamma   90.00
#
_symmetry.space_group_name_H-M   'P 1'
#
loop_
_entity.id
_entity.type
_entity.pdbx_description
1 polymer ?
#
loop_
_entity_poly.entity_id
_entity_poly.type
_entity_poly.pdbx_seq_one_letter_code
_entity_poly.pdbx_strand_id
1 'polypeptide(L)'
;MTRGGVDTRGDIRGNGVARHAERFEPFRDYAFAELEAAPLHQAGVCFLPQCGRRFDPSVSWQMYCCKACERAGLTEFRKWGLRAAPALLAWRLGKYASDGPVADRTRSARRFVTAVQSAWIVDRADRAKDNQTKQGAENGRN
;
A
#
# COMPACT_ATOMS: atom_id res chain seq x y z
N MET A 1 -15.39 -15.09 47.57
CA MET A 1 -15.68 -14.97 46.13
C MET A 1 -15.64 -13.49 45.75
N THR A 2 -14.44 -12.98 45.50
CA THR A 2 -14.20 -11.57 45.14
C THR A 2 -14.24 -11.44 43.61
N ARG A 3 -15.14 -10.58 43.12
CA ARG A 3 -15.31 -10.24 41.71
C ARG A 3 -14.00 -9.68 41.15
N GLY A 4 -13.40 -10.38 40.19
CA GLY A 4 -12.30 -9.85 39.39
C GLY A 4 -12.83 -8.73 38.51
N GLY A 5 -12.56 -7.48 38.90
CA GLY A 5 -12.86 -6.31 38.10
C GLY A 5 -12.04 -6.36 36.82
N VAL A 6 -12.72 -6.51 35.68
CA VAL A 6 -12.15 -6.13 34.39
C VAL A 6 -11.91 -4.63 34.47
N ASP A 7 -10.65 -4.21 34.61
CA ASP A 7 -10.27 -2.81 34.52
C ASP A 7 -10.52 -2.35 33.08
N THR A 8 -11.75 -1.88 32.83
CA THR A 8 -12.21 -1.26 31.59
C THR A 8 -11.80 0.22 31.53
N ARG A 9 -10.66 0.61 32.11
CA ARG A 9 -9.93 1.79 31.64
C ARG A 9 -9.42 1.47 30.24
N GLY A 10 -10.37 1.48 29.30
CA GLY A 10 -10.17 1.14 27.91
C GLY A 10 -8.98 1.92 27.40
N ASP A 11 -8.07 1.21 26.75
CA ASP A 11 -6.95 1.83 26.10
C ASP A 11 -7.49 2.79 25.01
N ILE A 12 -7.62 4.08 25.33
CA ILE A 12 -8.12 5.13 24.43
C ILE A 12 -7.11 5.39 23.29
N ARG A 13 -5.91 4.78 23.34
CA ARG A 13 -4.93 4.84 22.26
C ARG A 13 -5.56 4.33 20.95
N GLY A 14 -5.79 5.25 20.01
CA GLY A 14 -6.34 4.95 18.68
C GLY A 14 -7.65 5.67 18.34
N ASN A 15 -8.30 6.34 19.29
CA ASN A 15 -9.58 7.04 19.08
C ASN A 15 -9.42 8.47 18.53
N GLY A 16 -8.53 8.67 17.57
CA GLY A 16 -8.28 10.00 17.00
C GLY A 16 -7.71 9.94 15.60
N VAL A 17 -8.13 10.89 14.76
CA VAL A 17 -7.49 11.11 13.46
C VAL A 17 -6.08 11.65 13.66
N ALA A 18 -5.12 11.16 12.87
CA ALA A 18 -3.77 11.70 12.86
C ALA A 18 -3.80 13.13 12.31
N ARG A 19 -3.83 14.13 13.20
CA ARG A 19 -3.86 15.56 12.82
C ARG A 19 -2.58 16.02 12.13
N HIS A 20 -1.46 15.32 12.33
CA HIS A 20 -0.15 15.68 11.76
C HIS A 20 0.62 14.43 11.29
N ALA A 21 0.08 13.69 10.33
CA ALA A 21 0.82 12.59 9.70
C ALA A 21 2.12 13.07 9.01
N GLU A 22 2.17 14.35 8.64
CA GLU A 22 3.30 15.07 8.05
C GLU A 22 4.52 15.24 8.97
N ARG A 23 4.44 14.83 10.25
CA ARG A 23 5.64 14.66 11.09
C ARG A 23 6.47 13.44 10.71
N PHE A 24 5.91 12.52 9.93
CA PHE A 24 6.63 11.36 9.44
C PHE A 24 7.16 11.65 8.04
N GLU A 25 8.45 11.39 7.87
CA GLU A 25 9.12 11.47 6.59
C GLU A 25 8.46 10.52 5.57
N PRO A 26 8.29 10.94 4.30
CA PRO A 26 7.81 10.05 3.25
C PRO A 26 8.67 8.79 3.13
N PHE A 27 8.05 7.64 2.85
CA PHE A 27 8.77 6.36 2.73
C PHE A 27 9.95 6.42 1.76
N ARG A 28 9.83 7.20 0.68
CA ARG A 28 10.90 7.36 -0.31
C ARG A 28 12.16 8.03 0.23
N ASP A 29 11.99 8.92 1.21
CA ASP A 29 13.09 9.69 1.79
C ASP A 29 13.69 8.86 2.94
N TYR A 30 12.83 8.21 3.76
CA TYR A 30 13.22 7.26 4.79
C TYR A 30 14.03 6.05 4.26
N ALA A 31 13.61 5.48 3.12
CA ALA A 31 14.23 4.30 2.50
C ALA A 31 15.02 4.66 1.22
N PHE A 32 15.63 5.85 1.18
CA PHE A 32 16.29 6.37 0.00
C PHE A 32 17.34 5.40 -0.57
N ALA A 33 18.27 4.94 0.27
CA ALA A 33 19.38 4.09 -0.16
C ALA A 33 18.89 2.72 -0.67
N GLU A 34 17.88 2.15 0.00
CA GLU A 34 17.29 0.88 -0.40
C GLU A 34 16.53 1.01 -1.72
N LEU A 35 15.82 2.12 -1.94
CA LEU A 35 15.07 2.38 -3.17
C LEU A 35 15.97 2.78 -4.34
N GLU A 36 17.14 3.37 -4.08
CA GLU A 36 18.16 3.57 -5.09
C GLU A 36 18.76 2.24 -5.55
N ALA A 37 19.08 1.36 -4.59
CA ALA A 37 19.65 0.03 -4.88
C ALA A 37 18.63 -0.95 -5.49
N ALA A 38 17.36 -0.85 -5.10
CA ALA A 38 16.27 -1.70 -5.57
C ALA A 38 15.01 -0.86 -5.91
N PRO A 39 14.99 -0.17 -7.06
CA PRO A 39 13.87 0.67 -7.45
C PRO A 39 12.56 -0.10 -7.55
N LEU A 40 11.48 0.49 -7.02
CA LEU A 40 10.12 -0.06 -7.14
C LEU A 40 9.58 -0.02 -8.58
N HIS A 41 10.18 0.80 -9.45
CA HIS A 41 9.75 1.00 -10.83
C HIS A 41 10.93 0.83 -11.77
N GLN A 42 10.64 0.50 -13.02
CA GLN A 42 11.63 0.51 -14.08
C GLN A 42 11.73 1.92 -14.66
N ALA A 43 12.93 2.49 -14.67
CA ALA A 43 13.17 3.81 -15.27
C ALA A 43 12.71 3.85 -16.73
N GLY A 44 12.02 4.92 -17.10
CA GLY A 44 11.48 5.12 -18.45
C GLY A 44 10.32 4.20 -18.83
N VAL A 45 9.71 3.46 -17.90
CA VAL A 45 8.47 2.69 -18.12
C VAL A 45 7.40 3.18 -17.16
N CYS A 46 6.23 3.55 -17.68
CA CYS A 46 5.15 4.09 -16.85
C CYS A 46 4.71 3.06 -15.80
N PHE A 47 4.80 3.43 -14.52
CA PHE A 47 4.48 2.58 -13.38
C PHE A 47 2.98 2.25 -13.24
N LEU A 48 2.11 2.86 -14.04
CA LEU A 48 0.70 2.53 -14.08
C LEU A 48 0.49 1.26 -14.95
N PRO A 49 -0.02 0.14 -14.39
CA PRO A 49 -0.05 -1.16 -15.08
C PRO A 49 -0.79 -1.13 -16.43
N GLN A 50 -1.93 -0.44 -16.47
CA GLN A 50 -2.73 -0.28 -17.69
C GLN A 50 -2.12 0.68 -18.72
N CYS A 51 -1.05 1.40 -18.37
CA CYS A 51 -0.34 2.27 -19.30
C CYS A 51 0.92 1.56 -19.82
N GLY A 52 1.88 1.25 -18.95
CA GLY A 52 3.14 0.56 -19.31
C GLY A 52 3.99 1.25 -20.40
N ARG A 53 3.62 2.47 -20.83
CA ARG A 53 4.27 3.17 -21.94
C ARG A 53 5.72 3.50 -21.59
N ARG A 54 6.62 3.34 -22.57
CA ARG A 54 8.00 3.84 -22.48
C ARG A 54 8.04 5.37 -22.66
N PHE A 55 8.83 6.05 -21.83
CA PHE A 55 9.01 7.50 -21.89
C PHE A 55 10.43 7.87 -21.44
N ASP A 56 10.89 9.07 -21.82
CA ASP A 56 12.16 9.61 -21.35
C ASP A 56 11.93 10.39 -20.04
N PRO A 57 12.45 9.93 -18.89
CA PRO A 57 12.21 10.58 -17.61
C PRO A 57 13.04 11.86 -17.48
N SER A 58 12.39 12.95 -17.04
CA SER A 58 13.06 14.23 -16.77
C SER A 58 13.91 14.20 -15.49
N VAL A 59 13.61 13.27 -14.58
CA VAL A 59 14.31 13.04 -13.31
C VAL A 59 14.35 11.55 -12.99
N SER A 60 15.39 11.10 -12.28
CA SER A 60 15.66 9.69 -12.01
C SER A 60 14.55 8.94 -11.25
N TRP A 61 13.76 9.66 -10.46
CA TRP A 61 12.65 9.11 -9.67
C TRP A 61 11.27 9.26 -10.34
N GLN A 62 11.21 9.72 -11.60
CA GLN A 62 9.95 9.89 -12.30
C GLN A 62 9.33 8.52 -12.64
N MET A 63 8.24 8.18 -11.95
CA MET A 63 7.55 6.89 -12.11
C MET A 63 6.50 6.87 -13.23
N TYR A 64 5.95 8.03 -13.61
CA TYR A 64 4.80 8.11 -14.52
C TYR A 64 5.13 8.96 -15.75
N CYS A 65 4.62 8.55 -16.91
CA CYS A 65 4.85 9.24 -18.17
C CYS A 65 4.12 10.58 -18.29
N CYS A 66 3.05 10.79 -17.51
CA CYS A 66 2.27 12.02 -17.51
C CYS A 66 1.48 12.22 -16.20
N LYS A 67 0.97 13.44 -16.00
CA LYS A 67 0.18 13.81 -14.82
C LYS A 67 -1.13 13.03 -14.67
N ALA A 68 -1.75 12.60 -15.77
CA ALA A 68 -2.94 11.77 -15.70
C ALA A 68 -2.61 10.39 -15.09
N CYS A 69 -1.50 9.77 -15.52
CA CYS A 69 -1.05 8.49 -14.98
C CYS A 69 -0.64 8.61 -13.51
N GLU A 70 0.03 9.70 -13.13
CA GLU A 70 0.38 9.99 -11.75
C GLU A 70 -0.86 10.07 -10.85
N ARG A 71 -1.88 10.84 -11.26
CA ARG A 71 -3.15 10.95 -10.50
C ARG A 71 -3.86 9.61 -10.34
N ALA A 72 -3.87 8.79 -11.39
CA ALA A 72 -4.45 7.44 -11.35
C ALA A 72 -3.68 6.54 -10.37
N GLY A 73 -2.36 6.58 -10.40
CA GLY A 73 -1.49 5.85 -9.47
C GLY A 73 -1.70 6.28 -8.01
N LEU A 74 -1.77 7.59 -7.75
CA LEU A 74 -2.06 8.11 -6.41
C LEU A 74 -3.44 7.70 -5.91
N THR A 75 -4.44 7.67 -6.80
CA THR A 75 -5.79 7.20 -6.47
C THR A 75 -5.79 5.73 -6.09
N GLU A 76 -5.06 4.90 -6.84
CA GLU A 76 -4.84 3.49 -6.50
C GLU A 76 -4.19 3.34 -5.12
N PHE A 77 -3.09 4.05 -4.86
CA PHE A 77 -2.41 4.01 -3.57
C PHE A 77 -3.34 4.39 -2.41
N ARG A 78 -4.14 5.45 -2.56
CA ARG A 78 -5.13 5.86 -1.55
C ARG A 78 -6.18 4.77 -1.30
N LYS A 79 -6.71 4.16 -2.36
CA LYS A 79 -7.73 3.11 -2.27
C LYS A 79 -7.21 1.90 -1.47
N TRP A 80 -6.02 1.42 -1.80
CA TRP A 80 -5.42 0.27 -1.11
C TRP A 80 -4.94 0.61 0.30
N GLY A 81 -4.33 1.79 0.49
CA GLY A 81 -3.92 2.28 1.81
C GLY A 81 -5.10 2.42 2.77
N LEU A 82 -6.21 3.01 2.32
CA LEU A 82 -7.42 3.15 3.13
C LEU A 82 -8.02 1.79 3.51
N ARG A 83 -8.00 0.82 2.60
CA ARG A 83 -8.47 -0.54 2.87
C ARG A 83 -7.61 -1.26 3.91
N ALA A 84 -6.30 -1.03 3.92
CA ALA A 84 -5.38 -1.65 4.90
C ALA A 84 -5.32 -0.93 6.26
N ALA A 85 -5.66 0.37 6.30
CA ALA A 85 -5.42 1.24 7.46
C ALA A 85 -5.98 0.71 8.80
N PRO A 86 -7.24 0.23 8.91
CA PRO A 86 -7.76 -0.28 10.17
C PRO A 86 -6.99 -1.50 10.70
N ALA A 87 -6.57 -2.39 9.79
CA ALA A 87 -5.80 -3.57 10.15
C ALA A 87 -4.37 -3.22 10.57
N LEU A 88 -3.73 -2.25 9.89
CA LEU A 88 -2.43 -1.73 10.30
C LEU A 88 -2.47 -1.14 11.72
N LEU A 89 -3.52 -0.38 12.03
CA LEU A 89 -3.72 0.18 13.37
C LEU A 89 -3.99 -0.91 14.41
N ALA A 90 -4.90 -1.84 14.12
CA ALA A 90 -5.23 -2.95 15.03
C ALA A 90 -4.00 -3.83 15.33
N TRP A 91 -3.16 -4.08 14.32
CA TRP A 91 -1.89 -4.78 14.48
C TRP A 91 -0.94 -4.00 15.38
N ARG A 92 -0.78 -2.69 15.16
CA ARG A 92 0.11 -1.87 15.98
C ARG A 92 -0.34 -1.80 17.44
N LEU A 93 -1.64 -1.65 17.69
CA LEU A 93 -2.20 -1.57 19.05
C LEU A 93 -1.97 -2.86 19.86
N GLY A 94 -2.06 -4.03 19.21
CA GLY A 94 -1.88 -5.31 19.89
C GLY A 94 -0.51 -5.96 19.69
N LYS A 95 0.50 -5.21 19.20
CA LYS A 95 1.83 -5.75 18.83
C LYS A 95 2.48 -6.62 19.91
N TYR A 96 2.26 -6.30 21.18
CA TYR A 96 2.87 -6.98 22.32
C TYR A 96 1.90 -7.87 23.11
N ALA A 97 0.67 -8.07 22.64
CA ALA A 97 -0.27 -8.98 23.27
C ALA A 97 0.14 -10.43 22.97
N SER A 98 0.32 -11.24 24.02
CA SER A 98 0.68 -12.65 23.95
C SER A 98 -0.50 -13.56 23.66
N ASP A 99 -1.64 -13.29 24.31
CA ASP A 99 -2.78 -14.18 24.41
C ASP A 99 -4.11 -13.43 24.54
N GLY A 100 -5.21 -14.18 24.48
CA GLY A 100 -6.56 -13.66 24.57
C GLY A 100 -7.05 -12.85 23.34
N PRO A 101 -8.19 -12.17 23.48
CA PRO A 101 -8.89 -11.55 22.35
C PRO A 101 -8.09 -10.47 21.59
N VAL A 102 -7.20 -9.75 22.28
CA VAL A 102 -6.33 -8.74 21.65
C VAL A 102 -5.30 -9.41 20.74
N ALA A 103 -4.70 -10.52 21.17
CA ALA A 103 -3.78 -11.29 20.34
C ALA A 103 -4.50 -11.90 19.13
N ASP A 104 -5.72 -12.41 19.30
CA ASP A 104 -6.55 -12.93 18.19
C ASP A 104 -6.85 -11.87 17.14
N ARG A 105 -7.33 -10.69 17.55
CA ARG A 105 -7.56 -9.54 16.66
C ARG A 105 -6.29 -9.15 15.91
N THR A 106 -5.15 -9.13 16.60
CA THR A 106 -3.84 -8.75 16.05
C THR A 106 -3.37 -9.74 14.99
N ARG A 107 -3.53 -11.05 15.24
CA ARG A 107 -3.26 -12.11 14.26
C ARG A 107 -4.13 -11.95 13.01
N SER A 108 -5.43 -11.73 13.20
CA SER A 108 -6.38 -11.50 12.10
C SER A 108 -6.01 -10.25 11.30
N ALA A 109 -5.63 -9.17 11.98
CA ALA A 109 -5.20 -7.93 11.33
C ALA A 109 -3.95 -8.13 10.46
N ARG A 110 -2.92 -8.82 10.97
CA ARG A 110 -1.72 -9.15 10.19
C ARG A 110 -2.04 -10.01 8.97
N ARG A 111 -2.86 -11.06 9.14
CA ARG A 111 -3.32 -11.91 8.02
C ARG A 111 -4.07 -11.11 6.96
N PHE A 112 -4.93 -10.19 7.38
CA PHE A 112 -5.68 -9.32 6.48
C PHE A 112 -4.77 -8.38 5.69
N VAL A 113 -3.77 -7.75 6.33
CA VAL A 113 -2.79 -6.89 5.63
C VAL A 113 -2.09 -7.67 4.53
N THR A 114 -1.62 -8.89 4.82
CA THR A 114 -1.01 -9.77 3.81
C THR A 114 -1.99 -10.09 2.68
N ALA A 115 -3.23 -10.46 2.98
CA ALA A 115 -4.23 -10.76 1.96
C ALA A 115 -4.53 -9.55 1.04
N VAL A 116 -4.61 -8.35 1.61
CA VAL A 116 -4.81 -7.11 0.84
C VAL A 116 -3.61 -6.82 -0.07
N GLN A 117 -2.39 -6.98 0.44
CA GLN A 117 -1.18 -6.76 -0.36
C GLN A 117 -1.08 -7.78 -1.51
N SER A 118 -1.36 -9.05 -1.25
CA SER A 118 -1.39 -10.09 -2.28
C SER A 118 -2.45 -9.79 -3.35
N ALA A 119 -3.67 -9.43 -2.94
CA ALA A 119 -4.74 -9.06 -3.87
C ALA A 119 -4.36 -7.85 -4.74
N TRP A 120 -3.64 -6.88 -4.17
CA TRP A 120 -3.19 -5.71 -4.91
C TRP A 120 -2.15 -6.07 -5.98
N ILE A 121 -1.19 -6.93 -5.68
CA ILE A 121 -0.21 -7.40 -6.66
C ILE A 121 -0.91 -8.14 -7.81
N VAL A 122 -1.87 -9.02 -7.49
CA VAL A 122 -2.67 -9.75 -8.50
C VAL A 122 -3.46 -8.77 -9.39
N ASP A 123 -4.18 -7.83 -8.79
CA ASP A 123 -4.95 -6.80 -9.52
C ASP A 123 -4.07 -5.95 -10.46
N ARG A 124 -2.84 -5.62 -10.05
CA ARG A 124 -1.88 -4.92 -10.91
C ARG A 124 -1.39 -5.82 -12.06
N ALA A 125 -1.11 -7.09 -11.77
CA ALA A 125 -0.66 -8.04 -12.79
C ALA A 125 -1.74 -8.27 -13.86
N ASP A 126 -3.01 -8.38 -13.47
CA ASP A 126 -4.11 -8.59 -14.40
C ASP A 126 -4.33 -7.38 -15.31
N ARG A 127 -4.31 -6.16 -14.75
CA ARG A 127 -4.38 -4.93 -15.55
C ARG A 127 -3.19 -4.76 -16.50
N ALA A 128 -2.01 -5.26 -16.15
CA ALA A 128 -0.85 -5.27 -17.03
C ALA A 128 -1.03 -6.26 -18.20
N LYS A 129 -1.56 -7.46 -17.94
CA LYS A 129 -1.88 -8.46 -19.00
C LYS A 129 -2.92 -7.91 -19.97
N ASP A 130 -3.99 -7.30 -19.46
CA ASP A 130 -5.04 -6.71 -20.30
C ASP A 130 -4.48 -5.65 -21.26
N ASN A 131 -3.51 -4.86 -20.80
CA ASN A 131 -2.82 -3.88 -21.64
C ASN A 131 -1.97 -4.54 -22.73
N GLN A 132 -1.21 -5.58 -22.39
CA GLN A 132 -0.39 -6.33 -23.36
C GLN A 132 -1.25 -6.96 -24.47
N THR A 133 -2.39 -7.56 -24.09
CA THR A 133 -3.35 -8.13 -25.06
C THR A 133 -3.87 -7.08 -26.03
N LYS A 134 -4.20 -5.87 -25.55
CA LYS A 134 -4.68 -4.77 -26.41
C LYS A 134 -3.60 -4.29 -27.38
N GLN A 135 -2.37 -4.10 -26.90
CA GLN A 135 -1.25 -3.66 -27.74
C GLN A 135 -0.88 -4.69 -28.81
N GLY A 136 -0.93 -5.99 -28.49
CA GLY A 136 -0.72 -7.06 -29.47
C GLY A 136 -1.81 -7.10 -30.55
N ALA A 137 -3.07 -6.87 -30.18
CA ALA A 137 -4.19 -6.81 -31.11
C ALA A 137 -4.13 -5.59 -32.05
N GLU A 138 -3.60 -4.46 -31.58
CA GLU A 138 -3.39 -3.26 -32.40
C GLU A 138 -2.21 -3.41 -33.37
N ASN A 139 -1.11 -4.01 -32.93
CA ASN A 139 0.08 -4.21 -33.77
C ASN A 139 -0.10 -5.30 -34.84
N GLY A 140 -1.02 -6.26 -34.65
CA GLY A 140 -1.33 -7.31 -35.63
C GLY A 140 -2.34 -6.92 -36.72
N ARG A 141 -2.80 -5.66 -36.74
CA ARG A 141 -3.72 -5.12 -37.76
C ARG A 141 -3.06 -4.16 -38.76
N ASN A 142 -1.75 -3.90 -38.60
CA ASN A 142 -0.91 -3.17 -39.56
C ASN A 142 -0.05 -4.15 -40.35
#